data_AF-A0A1I8C6A8-F1
#
_entry.id   AF-A0A1I8C6A8-F1
#
_cell.length_a   1.000
_cell.length_b   1.000
_cell.length_c   1.000
_cell.angle_alpha   90.00
_cell.angle_beta   90.00
_cell.angle_gamma   90.00
#
_symmetry.space_group_name_H-M   'P 1'
#
loop_
_entity.id
_entity.type
_entity.pdbx_description
1 polymer ?
#
loop_
_entity_poly.entity_id
_entity_poly.type
_entity_poly.pdbx_seq_one_letter_code
_entity_poly.pdbx_strand_id
1 'polypeptide(L)'
;MKSTNNTLNKKKYGIALARCFGIGILFALLNTAKITIGRLRPHFLAVCMPNVDIRNCLPNTFITEYVCTNPDTKKVKDSRVSFPSNHSAFSFYTAVFIACYYHRRSKVFDKFVVVASLIKIFLLGGAGYCAFSRISDYKHHPEDILVGSFLGIIGGYYFESRTFYDEEDICEHTILNTQRSNKVTDA
;
A
#
# COMPACT_ATOMS: atom_id res chain seq x y z
N MET A 1 -36.45 -8.20 -16.07
CA MET A 1 -35.29 -8.97 -15.55
C MET A 1 -33.94 -8.65 -16.25
N LYS A 2 -33.83 -8.63 -17.59
CA LYS A 2 -32.55 -8.39 -18.30
C LYS A 2 -31.90 -7.01 -18.03
N SER A 3 -32.72 -5.97 -17.86
CA SER A 3 -32.25 -4.58 -17.59
C SER A 3 -31.62 -4.42 -16.20
N THR A 4 -32.22 -5.02 -15.17
CA THR A 4 -31.77 -4.94 -13.77
C THR A 4 -30.41 -5.60 -13.55
N ASN A 5 -30.15 -6.74 -14.22
CA ASN A 5 -28.88 -7.45 -14.15
C ASN A 5 -27.71 -6.64 -14.75
N ASN A 6 -27.96 -5.90 -15.84
CA ASN A 6 -26.94 -5.04 -16.44
C ASN A 6 -26.57 -3.85 -15.57
N THR A 7 -27.56 -3.23 -14.90
CA THR A 7 -27.29 -2.10 -13.98
C THR A 7 -26.54 -2.55 -12.73
N LEU A 8 -26.87 -3.73 -12.17
CA LEU A 8 -26.16 -4.31 -11.04
C LEU A 8 -24.71 -4.66 -11.40
N ASN A 9 -24.50 -5.27 -12.58
CA ASN A 9 -23.16 -5.60 -13.06
C ASN A 9 -22.31 -4.33 -13.26
N LYS A 10 -22.87 -3.28 -13.88
CA LYS A 10 -22.19 -1.98 -14.02
C LYS A 10 -21.74 -1.41 -12.67
N LYS A 11 -22.60 -1.47 -11.66
CA LYS A 11 -22.29 -1.01 -10.29
C LYS A 11 -21.18 -1.84 -9.64
N LYS A 12 -21.22 -3.18 -9.75
CA LYS A 12 -20.16 -4.07 -9.25
C LYS A 12 -18.80 -3.80 -9.91
N TYR A 13 -18.78 -3.57 -11.23
CA TYR A 13 -17.56 -3.19 -11.94
C TYR A 13 -17.03 -1.82 -11.47
N GLY A 14 -17.91 -0.87 -11.16
CA GLY A 14 -17.53 0.43 -10.60
C GLY A 14 -16.78 0.32 -9.27
N ILE A 15 -17.26 -0.52 -8.34
CA ILE A 15 -16.60 -0.73 -7.05
C ILE A 15 -15.23 -1.41 -7.23
N ALA A 16 -15.17 -2.44 -8.08
CA ALA A 16 -13.91 -3.12 -8.39
C ALA A 16 -12.88 -2.15 -9.00
N LEU A 17 -13.32 -1.27 -9.91
CA LEU A 17 -12.48 -0.23 -10.51
C LEU A 17 -11.98 0.76 -9.46
N ALA A 18 -12.84 1.20 -8.53
CA ALA A 18 -12.45 2.11 -7.45
C ALA A 18 -11.35 1.51 -6.54
N ARG A 19 -11.42 0.19 -6.25
CA ARG A 19 -10.37 -0.51 -5.50
C ARG A 19 -9.03 -0.52 -6.24
N CYS A 20 -9.05 -0.82 -7.54
CA CYS A 20 -7.84 -0.78 -8.38
C CYS A 20 -7.27 0.65 -8.47
N PHE A 21 -8.14 1.65 -8.57
CA PHE A 21 -7.76 3.05 -8.62
C PHE A 21 -7.05 3.49 -7.33
N GLY A 22 -7.52 3.03 -6.16
CA GLY A 22 -6.87 3.32 -4.88
C GLY A 22 -5.43 2.79 -4.79
N ILE A 23 -5.20 1.56 -5.27
CA ILE A 23 -3.84 0.98 -5.38
C ILE A 23 -2.99 1.80 -6.36
N GLY A 24 -3.57 2.20 -7.48
CA GLY A 24 -2.89 3.04 -8.48
C GLY A 24 -2.45 4.39 -7.93
N ILE A 25 -3.31 5.06 -7.14
CA ILE A 25 -2.96 6.32 -6.47
C ILE A 25 -1.81 6.11 -5.50
N LEU A 26 -1.87 5.08 -4.65
CA LEU A 26 -0.78 4.78 -3.71
C LEU A 26 0.54 4.54 -4.45
N PHE A 27 0.51 3.75 -5.53
CA PHE A 27 1.69 3.50 -6.35
C PHE A 27 2.24 4.79 -6.95
N ALA A 28 1.39 5.63 -7.54
CA ALA A 28 1.82 6.90 -8.13
C ALA A 28 2.48 7.81 -7.08
N LEU A 29 1.82 8.01 -5.94
CA LEU A 29 2.31 8.87 -4.85
C LEU A 29 3.67 8.40 -4.32
N LEU A 30 3.83 7.10 -4.07
CA LEU A 30 5.09 6.54 -3.57
C LEU A 30 6.23 6.70 -4.58
N ASN A 31 5.97 6.46 -5.88
CA ASN A 31 7.00 6.62 -6.90
C ASN A 31 7.37 8.09 -7.14
N THR A 32 6.39 8.99 -7.12
CA THR A 32 6.65 10.43 -7.20
C THR A 32 7.48 10.89 -6.00
N ALA A 33 7.08 10.55 -4.78
CA ALA A 33 7.84 10.87 -3.57
C ALA A 33 9.28 10.35 -3.66
N LYS A 34 9.44 9.12 -4.15
CA LYS A 34 10.74 8.46 -4.28
C LYS A 34 11.70 9.16 -5.23
N ILE A 35 11.20 9.65 -6.37
CA ILE A 35 12.01 10.39 -7.34
C ILE A 35 12.27 11.82 -6.84
N THR A 36 11.30 12.45 -6.18
CA THR A 36 11.45 13.84 -5.69
C THR A 36 12.44 13.97 -4.52
N ILE A 37 12.44 13.02 -3.60
CA ILE A 37 13.24 13.12 -2.36
C ILE A 37 14.67 12.61 -2.57
N GLY A 38 14.85 11.53 -3.36
CA GLY A 38 16.19 11.06 -3.75
C GLY A 38 17.12 10.70 -2.58
N ARG A 39 16.56 10.31 -1.43
CA ARG A 39 17.35 9.93 -0.23
C ARG A 39 18.22 8.71 -0.54
N LEU A 40 19.50 8.78 -0.17
CA LEU A 40 20.45 7.67 -0.31
C LEU A 40 20.09 6.50 0.62
N ARG A 41 20.31 5.26 0.17
CA ARG A 41 20.12 4.04 0.97
C ARG A 41 21.31 3.80 1.92
N PRO A 42 21.15 3.03 3.02
CA PRO A 42 22.26 2.73 3.94
C PRO A 42 23.49 2.10 3.27
N HIS A 43 23.30 1.23 2.28
CA HIS A 43 24.37 0.59 1.52
C HIS A 43 24.90 1.42 0.33
N PHE A 44 24.54 2.71 0.23
CA PHE A 44 24.91 3.55 -0.91
C PHE A 44 26.42 3.65 -1.11
N LEU A 45 27.19 3.88 -0.04
CA LEU A 45 28.65 4.05 -0.13
C LEU A 45 29.35 2.78 -0.65
N ALA A 46 28.90 1.61 -0.19
CA ALA A 46 29.41 0.32 -0.65
C ALA A 46 29.11 0.08 -2.15
N VAL A 47 27.99 0.60 -2.66
CA VAL A 47 27.64 0.48 -4.08
C VAL A 47 28.33 1.54 -4.93
N CYS A 48 28.40 2.78 -4.48
CA CYS A 48 28.95 3.89 -5.26
C CYS A 48 30.47 3.77 -5.41
N MET A 49 31.18 3.32 -4.37
CA MET A 49 32.65 3.28 -4.33
C MET A 49 33.26 4.60 -4.85
N PRO A 50 33.08 5.71 -4.12
CA PRO A 50 33.46 7.02 -4.62
C PRO A 50 34.98 7.15 -4.75
N ASN A 51 35.46 7.68 -5.88
CA ASN A 51 36.88 8.02 -6.04
C ASN A 51 37.13 9.38 -5.38
N VAL A 52 37.44 9.36 -4.08
CA VAL A 52 37.80 10.55 -3.30
C VAL A 52 39.28 10.53 -2.98
N ASP A 53 39.95 11.66 -3.20
CA ASP A 53 41.36 11.81 -2.82
C ASP A 53 41.45 12.01 -1.29
N ILE A 54 41.70 10.91 -0.59
CA ILE A 54 41.78 10.85 0.88
C ILE A 54 42.87 11.80 1.42
N ARG A 55 43.84 12.20 0.60
CA ARG A 55 44.94 13.10 0.99
C ARG A 55 44.48 14.52 1.29
N ASN A 56 43.34 14.94 0.73
CA ASN A 56 42.77 16.29 0.91
C ASN A 56 41.59 16.32 1.90
N CYS A 57 41.41 15.27 2.71
CA CYS A 57 40.38 15.24 3.75
C CYS A 57 40.73 16.21 4.88
N LEU A 58 40.22 17.44 4.79
CA LEU A 58 40.26 18.40 5.89
C LEU A 58 39.32 17.94 7.03
N PRO A 59 39.71 18.16 8.30
CA PRO A 59 38.81 17.89 9.42
C PRO A 59 37.57 18.79 9.32
N ASN A 60 36.39 18.21 9.56
CA ASN A 60 35.07 18.86 9.49
C ASN A 60 34.58 19.35 8.12
N THR A 61 35.18 18.92 7.00
CA THR A 61 34.64 19.22 5.66
C THR A 61 33.86 18.05 5.08
N PHE A 62 32.68 18.34 4.54
CA PHE A 62 31.86 17.38 3.80
C PHE A 62 32.22 17.39 2.30
N ILE A 63 32.38 16.22 1.70
CA ILE A 63 32.60 16.06 0.26
C ILE A 63 31.24 16.05 -0.43
N THR A 64 30.91 17.15 -1.12
CA THR A 64 29.66 17.29 -1.89
C THR A 64 29.77 16.77 -3.31
N GLU A 65 30.98 16.82 -3.88
CA GLU A 65 31.26 16.37 -5.25
C GLU A 65 32.04 15.06 -5.23
N TYR A 66 31.46 14.02 -5.82
CA TYR A 66 32.09 12.70 -5.92
C TYR A 66 31.66 11.99 -7.20
N VAL A 67 32.53 11.13 -7.71
CA VAL A 67 32.25 10.26 -8.85
C VAL A 67 32.24 8.82 -8.36
N CYS A 68 31.12 8.12 -8.59
CA CYS A 68 31.01 6.70 -8.30
C CYS A 68 31.82 5.90 -9.34
N THR A 69 32.66 4.96 -8.88
CA THR A 69 33.51 4.14 -9.77
C THR A 69 32.84 2.84 -10.22
N ASN A 70 31.71 2.47 -9.60
CA ASN A 70 31.04 1.23 -9.93
C ASN A 70 30.51 1.25 -11.39
N PRO A 71 30.89 0.26 -12.23
CA PRO A 71 30.43 0.20 -13.62
C PRO A 71 28.92 -0.03 -13.75
N ASP A 72 28.28 -0.59 -12.73
CA ASP A 72 26.84 -0.81 -12.70
C ASP A 72 26.07 0.46 -12.27
N THR A 73 25.89 1.35 -13.24
CA THR A 73 25.15 2.62 -13.06
C THR A 73 23.71 2.41 -12.60
N LYS A 74 23.09 1.25 -12.91
CA LYS A 74 21.72 0.94 -12.48
C LYS A 74 21.68 0.70 -10.97
N LYS A 75 22.63 -0.07 -10.42
CA LYS A 75 22.74 -0.26 -8.96
C LYS A 75 23.02 1.05 -8.23
N VAL A 76 23.87 1.91 -8.79
CA VAL A 76 24.15 3.25 -8.24
C VAL A 76 22.89 4.12 -8.26
N LYS A 77 22.09 4.08 -9.33
CA LYS A 77 20.83 4.84 -9.38
C LYS A 77 19.81 4.30 -8.38
N ASP A 78 19.69 2.98 -8.25
CA ASP A 78 18.78 2.33 -7.30
C ASP A 78 19.16 2.62 -5.84
N SER A 79 20.45 2.74 -5.53
CA SER A 79 20.90 3.09 -4.18
C SER A 79 20.65 4.57 -3.80
N ARG A 80 20.25 5.42 -4.75
CA ARG A 80 19.86 6.83 -4.51
C ARG A 80 18.36 7.04 -4.25
N VAL A 81 17.59 5.96 -4.13
CA VAL A 81 16.13 6.04 -3.95
C VAL A 81 15.67 5.19 -2.77
N SER A 82 15.85 5.70 -1.55
CA SER A 82 15.51 5.03 -0.29
C SER A 82 14.10 5.37 0.21
N PHE A 83 13.71 6.64 0.20
CA PHE A 83 12.47 7.08 0.84
C PHE A 83 11.35 7.30 -0.18
N PRO A 84 10.09 6.94 0.08
CA PRO A 84 9.59 6.03 1.12
C PRO A 84 9.67 4.55 0.69
N SER A 85 9.45 3.61 1.62
CA SER A 85 9.47 2.18 1.30
C SER A 85 8.18 1.69 0.64
N ASN A 86 8.24 1.40 -0.66
CA ASN A 86 7.13 0.80 -1.40
C ASN A 86 6.71 -0.57 -0.82
N HIS A 87 7.67 -1.41 -0.42
CA HIS A 87 7.37 -2.74 0.13
C HIS A 87 6.56 -2.64 1.42
N SER A 88 6.95 -1.71 2.31
CA SER A 88 6.21 -1.46 3.54
C SER A 88 4.81 -0.91 3.27
N ALA A 89 4.70 0.07 2.37
CA ALA A 89 3.40 0.67 2.06
C ALA A 89 2.42 -0.35 1.45
N PHE A 90 2.85 -1.17 0.48
CA PHE A 90 1.99 -2.17 -0.13
C PHE A 90 1.64 -3.33 0.81
N SER A 91 2.57 -3.77 1.65
CA SER A 91 2.30 -4.86 2.59
C SER A 91 1.26 -4.44 3.63
N PHE A 92 1.41 -3.25 4.21
CA PHE A 92 0.44 -2.71 5.16
C PHE A 92 -0.90 -2.33 4.52
N TYR A 93 -0.90 -1.75 3.32
CA TYR A 93 -2.13 -1.49 2.56
C TYR A 93 -2.94 -2.77 2.37
N THR A 94 -2.27 -3.84 1.91
CA THR A 94 -2.92 -5.12 1.63
C THR A 94 -3.41 -5.79 2.91
N ALA A 95 -2.60 -5.79 3.97
CA ALA A 95 -2.99 -6.37 5.26
C ALA A 95 -4.21 -5.66 5.86
N VAL A 96 -4.23 -4.33 5.86
CA VAL A 96 -5.38 -3.54 6.36
C VAL A 96 -6.61 -3.75 5.48
N PHE A 97 -6.45 -3.69 4.15
CA PHE A 97 -7.54 -3.94 3.22
C PHE A 97 -8.21 -5.30 3.49
N ILE A 98 -7.41 -6.37 3.59
CA ILE A 98 -7.92 -7.72 3.82
C ILE A 98 -8.54 -7.83 5.21
N ALA A 99 -7.90 -7.29 6.25
CA ALA A 99 -8.40 -7.33 7.62
C ALA A 99 -9.77 -6.63 7.76
N CYS A 100 -9.92 -5.46 7.14
CA CYS A 100 -11.16 -4.70 7.11
C CYS A 100 -12.24 -5.39 6.28
N TYR A 101 -11.88 -5.87 5.08
CA TYR A 101 -12.80 -6.59 4.19
C TYR A 101 -13.40 -7.82 4.86
N TYR A 102 -12.57 -8.63 5.52
CA TYR A 102 -13.04 -9.81 6.26
C TYR A 102 -13.90 -9.42 7.45
N HIS A 103 -13.51 -8.40 8.21
CA HIS A 103 -14.24 -7.96 9.39
C HIS A 103 -15.67 -7.53 9.04
N ARG A 104 -15.85 -6.81 7.93
CA ARG A 104 -17.16 -6.28 7.56
C ARG A 104 -18.06 -7.28 6.83
N ARG A 105 -17.48 -8.27 6.13
CA ARG A 105 -18.26 -9.19 5.28
C ARG A 105 -18.61 -10.52 5.95
N SER A 106 -17.84 -10.95 6.93
CA SER A 106 -17.96 -12.31 7.47
C SER A 106 -18.69 -12.33 8.80
N LYS A 107 -19.97 -12.76 8.77
CA LYS A 107 -20.75 -13.11 9.96
C LYS A 107 -20.16 -14.28 10.77
N VAL A 108 -19.19 -15.00 10.18
CA VAL A 108 -18.46 -16.08 10.85
C VAL A 108 -17.57 -15.52 11.95
N PHE A 109 -17.00 -14.32 11.74
CA PHE A 109 -16.15 -13.69 12.75
C PHE A 109 -16.91 -13.12 13.95
N ASP A 110 -18.23 -12.91 13.82
CA ASP A 110 -19.09 -12.56 14.96
C ASP A 110 -19.17 -13.72 15.97
N LYS A 111 -19.06 -14.97 15.49
CA LYS A 111 -19.07 -16.17 16.34
C LYS A 111 -17.67 -16.61 16.77
N PHE A 112 -16.65 -16.37 15.94
CA PHE A 112 -15.27 -16.80 16.18
C PHE A 112 -14.31 -15.61 16.34
N VAL A 113 -14.59 -14.74 17.31
CA VAL A 113 -13.85 -13.48 17.53
C VAL A 113 -12.35 -13.71 17.72
N VAL A 114 -11.95 -14.75 18.46
CA VAL A 114 -10.52 -15.07 18.68
C VAL A 114 -9.83 -15.42 17.37
N VAL A 115 -10.43 -16.29 16.55
CA VAL A 115 -9.86 -16.69 15.24
C VAL A 115 -9.78 -15.49 14.31
N ALA A 116 -10.81 -14.63 14.31
CA ALA A 116 -10.82 -13.39 13.56
C ALA A 116 -9.63 -12.49 13.92
N SER A 117 -9.39 -12.30 15.22
CA SER A 117 -8.29 -11.50 15.74
C SER A 117 -6.93 -12.10 15.39
N LEU A 118 -6.78 -13.43 15.49
CA LEU A 118 -5.54 -14.11 15.10
C LEU A 118 -5.21 -13.92 13.62
N ILE A 119 -6.20 -14.00 12.73
CA ILE A 119 -5.98 -13.75 11.29
C ILE A 119 -5.52 -12.31 11.06
N LYS A 120 -6.14 -11.31 11.71
CA LYS A 120 -5.74 -9.90 11.59
C LYS A 120 -4.32 -9.66 12.10
N ILE A 121 -3.98 -10.25 13.25
CA ILE A 121 -2.63 -10.18 13.82
C ILE A 121 -1.63 -10.85 12.88
N PHE A 122 -1.97 -11.99 12.30
CA PHE A 122 -1.10 -12.68 11.34
C PHE A 122 -0.86 -11.86 10.08
N LEU A 123 -1.89 -11.23 9.52
CA LEU A 123 -1.77 -10.35 8.34
C LEU A 123 -0.88 -9.13 8.63
N LEU A 124 -1.10 -8.46 9.76
CA LEU A 124 -0.29 -7.31 10.17
C LEU A 124 1.14 -7.72 10.53
N GLY A 125 1.31 -8.89 11.17
CA GLY A 125 2.61 -9.47 11.48
C GLY A 125 3.39 -9.82 10.23
N GLY A 126 2.75 -10.41 9.21
CA GLY A 126 3.34 -10.65 7.91
C GLY A 126 3.75 -9.36 7.19
N ALA A 127 2.91 -8.32 7.24
CA ALA A 127 3.26 -7.01 6.70
C ALA A 127 4.47 -6.38 7.43
N GLY A 128 4.51 -6.52 8.77
CA GLY A 128 5.64 -6.13 9.61
C GLY A 128 6.90 -6.90 9.27
N TYR A 129 6.83 -8.21 9.08
CA TYR A 129 7.97 -9.03 8.65
C TYR A 129 8.55 -8.56 7.31
N CYS A 130 7.68 -8.32 6.32
CA CYS A 130 8.09 -7.73 5.05
C CYS A 130 8.78 -6.37 5.24
N ALA A 131 8.27 -5.52 6.13
CA ALA A 131 8.88 -4.24 6.45
C ALA A 131 10.26 -4.40 7.13
N PHE A 132 10.38 -5.25 8.16
CA PHE A 132 11.64 -5.49 8.87
C PHE A 132 12.71 -6.13 7.99
N SER A 133 12.32 -6.98 7.03
CA SER A 133 13.26 -7.55 6.06
C SER A 133 14.01 -6.45 5.28
N ARG A 134 13.38 -5.29 5.04
CA ARG A 134 14.01 -4.16 4.35
C ARG A 134 15.06 -3.43 5.18
N ILE A 135 14.96 -3.49 6.51
CA ILE A 135 16.01 -3.00 7.43
C ILE A 135 17.17 -3.99 7.42
N SER A 136 16.86 -5.29 7.57
CA SER A 136 17.87 -6.35 7.58
C SER A 136 18.68 -6.41 6.27
N ASP A 137 18.04 -6.12 5.14
CA ASP A 137 18.70 -6.07 3.82
C ASP A 137 19.47 -4.75 3.58
N TYR A 138 19.53 -3.85 4.56
CA TYR A 138 20.11 -2.50 4.46
C TYR A 138 19.52 -1.66 3.30
N LYS A 139 18.29 -1.95 2.88
CA LYS A 139 17.65 -1.28 1.74
C LYS A 139 16.96 0.01 2.13
N HIS A 140 16.52 0.14 3.39
CA HIS A 140 15.73 1.27 3.86
C HIS A 140 16.13 1.65 5.29
N HIS A 141 16.01 2.94 5.61
CA HIS A 141 16.07 3.40 7.00
C HIS A 141 14.75 3.08 7.72
N PRO A 142 14.74 2.96 9.06
CA PRO A 142 13.50 2.76 9.82
C PRO A 142 12.44 3.84 9.55
N GLU A 143 12.85 5.10 9.38
CA GLU A 143 11.96 6.22 9.02
C GLU A 143 11.24 6.00 7.68
N ASP A 144 11.97 5.49 6.67
CA ASP A 144 11.42 5.22 5.33
C ASP A 144 10.31 4.15 5.40
N ILE A 145 10.43 3.24 6.36
CA ILE A 145 9.47 2.16 6.63
C ILE A 145 8.28 2.70 7.41
N LEU A 146 8.51 3.49 8.47
CA LEU A 146 7.43 4.09 9.26
C LEU A 146 6.48 4.92 8.39
N VAL A 147 7.02 5.79 7.55
CA VAL A 147 6.21 6.60 6.63
C VAL A 147 5.51 5.72 5.59
N GLY A 148 6.20 4.73 5.04
CA GLY A 148 5.61 3.77 4.10
C GLY A 148 4.42 3.03 4.72
N SER A 149 4.59 2.46 5.92
CA SER A 149 3.54 1.76 6.65
C SER A 149 2.35 2.66 6.95
N PHE A 150 2.60 3.90 7.39
CA PHE A 150 1.55 4.87 7.69
C PHE A 150 0.70 5.20 6.45
N LEU A 151 1.34 5.48 5.31
CA LEU A 151 0.64 5.71 4.04
C LEU A 151 -0.16 4.48 3.59
N GLY A 152 0.41 3.29 3.76
CA GLY A 152 -0.26 2.03 3.45
C GLY A 152 -1.52 1.82 4.29
N ILE A 153 -1.43 1.99 5.62
CA ILE A 153 -2.54 1.83 6.55
C ILE A 153 -3.67 2.81 6.23
N ILE A 154 -3.34 4.10 6.07
CA ILE A 154 -4.34 5.14 5.76
C ILE A 154 -5.00 4.86 4.43
N GLY A 155 -4.22 4.60 3.38
CA GLY A 155 -4.76 4.30 2.05
C GLY A 155 -5.66 3.08 2.09
N GLY A 156 -5.21 1.98 2.69
CA GLY A 156 -5.97 0.74 2.76
C GLY A 156 -7.29 0.91 3.48
N TYR A 157 -7.26 1.58 4.64
CA TYR A 157 -8.46 1.85 5.43
C TYR A 157 -9.44 2.80 4.73
N TYR A 158 -8.94 3.89 4.14
CA TYR A 158 -9.77 4.89 3.46
C TYR A 158 -10.47 4.32 2.24
N PHE A 159 -9.72 3.68 1.33
CA PHE A 159 -10.29 3.13 0.10
C PHE A 159 -11.24 1.97 0.38
N GLU A 160 -10.89 1.09 1.31
CA GLU A 160 -11.77 -0.01 1.68
C GLU A 160 -13.06 0.52 2.31
N SER A 161 -12.97 1.46 3.26
CA SER A 161 -14.15 2.04 3.92
C SER A 161 -15.06 2.74 2.92
N ARG A 162 -14.49 3.54 2.00
CA ARG A 162 -15.28 4.22 0.96
C ARG A 162 -16.00 3.23 0.04
N THR A 163 -15.30 2.20 -0.42
CA THR A 163 -15.89 1.18 -1.31
C THR A 163 -16.92 0.31 -0.61
N PHE A 164 -16.78 0.10 0.69
CA PHE A 164 -17.74 -0.63 1.50
C PHE A 164 -19.06 0.15 1.65
N TYR A 165 -18.99 1.45 1.97
CA TYR A 165 -20.19 2.30 2.02
C TYR A 165 -20.95 2.32 0.69
N ASP A 166 -20.23 2.46 -0.44
CA ASP A 166 -20.88 2.39 -1.76
C ASP A 166 -21.54 1.02 -2.00
N GLU A 167 -20.94 -0.06 -1.51
CA GLU A 167 -21.50 -1.42 -1.64
C GLU A 167 -22.77 -1.61 -0.80
N GLU A 168 -22.81 -1.07 0.42
CA GLU A 168 -24.00 -1.09 1.29
C GLU A 168 -25.17 -0.31 0.69
N ASP A 169 -24.94 0.91 0.20
CA ASP A 169 -25.96 1.74 -0.46
C ASP A 169 -26.58 1.02 -1.67
N ILE A 170 -25.75 0.34 -2.46
CA ILE A 170 -26.21 -0.43 -3.63
C ILE A 170 -27.08 -1.61 -3.19
N CYS A 171 -26.70 -2.31 -2.12
CA CYS A 171 -27.47 -3.41 -1.56
C CYS A 171 -28.85 -2.93 -1.09
N GLU A 172 -28.89 -1.86 -0.31
CA GLU A 172 -30.13 -1.30 0.24
C GLU A 172 -31.08 -0.86 -0.88
N HIS A 173 -30.60 -0.10 -1.85
CA HIS A 173 -31.41 0.29 -3.01
C HIS A 173 -31.93 -0.90 -3.83
N THR A 174 -31.15 -1.98 -3.94
CA THR A 174 -31.56 -3.18 -4.68
C THR A 174 -32.66 -3.95 -3.93
N ILE A 175 -32.55 -4.05 -2.60
CA ILE A 175 -33.57 -4.68 -1.75
C ILE A 175 -34.88 -3.89 -1.84
N LEU A 176 -34.84 -2.56 -1.67
CA LEU A 176 -36.03 -1.71 -1.74
C LEU A 176 -36.76 -1.81 -3.08
N ASN A 177 -36.02 -1.83 -4.19
CA ASN A 177 -36.60 -1.99 -5.52
C ASN A 177 -37.23 -3.38 -5.74
N THR A 178 -36.63 -4.43 -5.18
CA THR A 178 -37.16 -5.80 -5.25
C THR A 178 -38.46 -5.90 -4.45
N GLN A 179 -38.49 -5.35 -3.23
CA GLN A 179 -39.69 -5.31 -2.39
C GLN A 179 -40.84 -4.54 -3.05
N ARG A 180 -40.52 -3.40 -3.70
CA ARG A 180 -41.52 -2.62 -4.45
C ARG A 180 -42.06 -3.40 -5.66
N SER A 181 -41.21 -4.12 -6.39
CA SER A 181 -41.64 -4.92 -7.54
C SER A 181 -42.59 -6.05 -7.14
N ASN A 182 -42.32 -6.75 -6.03
CA ASN A 182 -43.17 -7.86 -5.58
C ASN A 182 -44.55 -7.37 -5.12
N LYS A 183 -44.62 -6.19 -4.47
CA LYS A 183 -45.92 -5.59 -4.09
C LYS A 183 -46.83 -5.23 -5.27
N VAL A 184 -46.27 -4.97 -6.45
CA VAL A 184 -47.06 -4.63 -7.65
C VAL A 184 -47.59 -5.88 -8.35
N THR A 185 -46.92 -7.02 -8.22
CA THR A 185 -47.37 -8.28 -8.82
C THR A 185 -48.44 -9.01 -8.00
N ASP A 186 -48.57 -8.66 -6.71
CA ASP A 186 -49.54 -9.25 -5.79
C ASP A 186 -50.87 -8.44 -5.72
N ALA A 187 -51.00 -7.38 -6.53
CA ALA A 187 -52.18 -6.49 -6.63
C ALA A 187 -52.81 -6.59 -8.03
#